data_AF-A0A7X8IHS5-F1
#
_entry.id   AF-A0A7X8IHS5-F1
#
_cell.length_a   1.000
_cell.length_b   1.000
_cell.length_c   1.000
_cell.angle_alpha   90.00
_cell.angle_beta   90.00
_cell.angle_gamma   90.00
#
_symmetry.space_group_name_H-M   'P 1'
#
loop_
_entity.id
_entity.type
_entity.pdbx_description
1 polymer ?
#
loop_
_entity_poly.entity_id
_entity_poly.type
_entity_poly.pdbx_seq_one_letter_code
_entity_poly.pdbx_strand_id
1 'polypeptide(L)'
;MSAQERTDYQKKIISRYYENLDTITLTKLQELVTELYLAESDAQKNRLWQRVEKAMAKLKVNHAIVRHLMQKKDVRLLAEHLNDWLKRAT
;
A
#
# COMPACT_ATOMS: atom_id res chain seq x y z
N MET A 1 5.91 -32.93 9.58
CA MET A 1 6.10 -31.49 9.34
C MET A 1 4.72 -30.88 9.22
N SER A 2 4.27 -30.20 10.27
CA SER A 2 2.89 -29.73 10.43
C SER A 2 2.71 -28.35 9.78
N ALA A 3 1.50 -28.04 9.32
CA ALA A 3 1.17 -26.79 8.64
C ALA A 3 1.54 -25.51 9.44
N GLN A 4 1.73 -25.63 10.76
CA GLN A 4 2.14 -24.56 11.67
C GLN A 4 3.51 -23.94 11.34
N GLU A 5 4.49 -24.73 10.87
CA GLU A 5 5.85 -24.24 10.63
C GLU A 5 5.94 -23.32 9.40
N ARG A 6 5.04 -23.50 8.43
CA ARG A 6 4.98 -22.67 7.22
C ARG A 6 4.45 -21.27 7.54
N THR A 7 3.53 -21.16 8.49
CA THR A 7 2.89 -19.88 8.87
C THR A 7 3.84 -18.89 9.50
N ASP A 8 4.74 -19.31 10.41
CA ASP A 8 5.58 -18.36 11.15
C ASP A 8 6.78 -17.88 10.33
N TYR A 9 7.35 -18.75 9.49
CA TYR A 9 8.37 -18.36 8.51
C TYR A 9 7.80 -17.40 7.46
N GLN A 10 6.60 -17.67 6.93
CA GLN A 10 5.92 -16.76 5.99
C GLN A 10 5.62 -15.41 6.62
N LYS A 11 5.09 -15.37 7.85
CA LYS A 11 4.85 -14.11 8.59
C LYS A 11 6.13 -13.29 8.73
N LYS A 12 7.26 -13.92 9.04
CA LYS A 12 8.57 -13.25 9.18
C LYS A 12 9.05 -12.65 7.87
N ILE A 13 8.88 -13.35 6.74
CA ILE A 13 9.21 -12.82 5.41
C ILE A 13 8.31 -11.63 5.06
N ILE A 14 7.01 -11.74 5.32
CA ILE A 14 6.05 -10.65 5.07
C ILE A 14 6.39 -9.43 5.93
N SER A 15 6.76 -9.62 7.20
CA SER A 15 7.17 -8.51 8.08
C SER A 15 8.41 -7.79 7.54
N ARG A 16 9.49 -8.54 7.29
CA ARG A 16 10.74 -7.99 6.73
C ARG A 16 10.56 -7.30 5.39
N TYR A 17 9.63 -7.79 4.59
CA TYR A 17 9.30 -7.20 3.30
C TYR A 17 8.79 -5.75 3.48
N TYR A 18 7.91 -5.51 4.45
CA TYR A 18 7.37 -4.17 4.73
C TYR A 18 8.34 -3.28 5.51
N GLU A 19 9.24 -3.87 6.30
CA GLU A 19 10.32 -3.15 7.00
C GLU A 19 11.32 -2.48 6.04
N ASN A 20 11.45 -2.99 4.81
CA ASN A 20 12.41 -2.50 3.81
C ASN A 20 11.76 -1.77 2.63
N LEU A 21 10.56 -1.21 2.82
CA LEU A 21 9.94 -0.39 1.79
C LEU A 21 10.73 0.90 1.54
N ASP A 22 10.83 1.30 0.28
CA ASP A 22 11.47 2.55 -0.13
C ASP A 22 10.75 3.75 0.50
N THR A 23 11.36 4.33 1.53
CA THR A 23 10.76 5.41 2.34
C THR A 23 10.33 6.60 1.49
N ILE A 24 11.11 6.95 0.46
CA ILE A 24 10.78 8.04 -0.47
C ILE A 24 9.46 7.76 -1.21
N THR A 25 9.26 6.53 -1.68
CA THR A 25 8.03 6.16 -2.38
C THR A 25 6.85 6.03 -1.39
N LEU A 26 7.09 5.64 -0.13
CA LEU A 26 6.07 5.68 0.92
C LEU A 26 5.61 7.11 1.21
N THR A 27 6.53 8.07 1.34
CA THR A 27 6.18 9.49 1.49
C THR A 27 5.36 9.99 0.30
N LYS A 28 5.75 9.65 -0.94
CA LYS A 28 4.96 9.99 -2.13
C LYS A 28 3.56 9.37 -2.11
N LEU A 29 3.43 8.16 -1.59
CA LEU A 29 2.12 7.53 -1.45
C LEU A 29 1.26 8.24 -0.38
N GLN A 30 1.88 8.75 0.68
CA GLN A 30 1.21 9.60 1.67
C GLN A 30 0.69 10.91 1.07
N GLU A 31 1.50 11.58 0.25
CA GLU A 31 1.07 12.77 -0.50
C GLU A 31 -0.14 12.46 -1.40
N LEU A 32 -0.12 11.34 -2.12
CA LEU A 32 -1.22 10.90 -2.98
C LEU A 32 -2.52 10.62 -2.21
N VAL A 33 -2.44 10.08 -0.99
CA VAL A 33 -3.61 9.89 -0.12
C VAL A 33 -4.23 11.24 0.24
N THR A 34 -3.41 12.23 0.62
CA THR A 34 -3.88 13.59 0.90
C THR A 34 -4.49 14.25 -0.33
N GLU A 35 -3.82 14.16 -1.50
CA GLU A 35 -4.36 14.67 -2.76
C GLU A 35 -5.72 14.01 -3.10
N LEU A 36 -5.88 12.72 -2.81
CA LEU A 36 -7.14 11.99 -3.03
C LEU A 36 -8.28 12.45 -2.11
N TYR A 37 -7.98 12.76 -0.85
CA TYR A 37 -8.97 13.32 0.08
C TYR A 37 -9.47 14.70 -0.36
N LEU A 38 -8.59 15.49 -0.98
CA LEU A 38 -8.91 16.85 -1.45
C LEU A 38 -9.47 16.89 -2.87
N ALA A 39 -9.42 15.79 -3.62
CA ALA A 39 -9.87 15.76 -5.01
C ALA A 39 -11.39 15.84 -5.11
N GLU A 40 -11.88 16.86 -5.83
CA GLU A 40 -13.31 17.10 -5.99
C GLU A 40 -13.87 16.46 -7.26
N SER A 41 -13.07 16.36 -8.32
CA SER A 41 -13.50 15.81 -9.62
C SER A 41 -13.11 14.36 -9.84
N ASP A 42 -13.96 13.60 -10.50
CA ASP A 42 -13.69 12.20 -10.85
C ASP A 42 -12.49 12.05 -11.80
N ALA A 43 -12.29 13.02 -12.71
CA ALA A 43 -11.14 13.04 -13.61
C ALA A 43 -9.81 13.21 -12.83
N GLN A 44 -9.80 14.00 -11.76
CA GLN A 44 -8.64 14.14 -10.88
C GLN A 44 -8.43 12.87 -10.05
N LYS A 45 -9.49 12.35 -9.39
CA LYS A 45 -9.44 11.10 -8.63
C LYS A 45 -8.89 9.95 -9.46
N ASN A 46 -9.34 9.78 -10.71
CA ASN A 46 -8.85 8.73 -11.59
C ASN A 46 -7.36 8.86 -11.90
N ARG A 47 -6.86 10.07 -12.16
CA ARG A 47 -5.42 10.32 -12.36
C ARG A 47 -4.60 10.04 -11.09
N LEU A 48 -5.13 10.38 -9.92
CA LEU A 48 -4.49 10.09 -8.64
C LEU A 48 -4.43 8.58 -8.36
N TRP A 49 -5.52 7.85 -8.61
CA TRP A 49 -5.55 6.39 -8.46
C TRP A 49 -4.56 5.68 -9.39
N GLN A 50 -4.34 6.18 -10.61
CA GLN A 50 -3.28 5.67 -11.49
C GLN A 50 -1.87 5.91 -10.92
N ARG A 51 -1.64 7.06 -10.27
CA ARG A 51 -0.37 7.35 -9.59
C ARG A 51 -0.19 6.45 -8.36
N VAL A 52 -1.26 6.21 -7.60
CA VAL A 52 -1.28 5.29 -6.45
C VAL A 52 -0.91 3.87 -6.86
N GLU A 53 -1.51 3.35 -7.93
CA GLU A 53 -1.17 2.02 -8.45
C GLU A 53 0.32 1.89 -8.79
N LYS A 54 0.87 2.88 -9.50
CA LYS A 54 2.30 2.92 -9.86
C LYS A 54 3.21 2.99 -8.63
N ALA A 55 2.83 3.78 -7.62
CA ALA A 55 3.57 3.90 -6.38
C ALA A 55 3.57 2.56 -5.61
N MET A 56 2.41 1.91 -5.47
CA MET A 56 2.31 0.58 -4.84
C MET A 56 3.11 -0.48 -5.59
N ALA A 57 3.11 -0.45 -6.93
CA ALA A 57 3.93 -1.35 -7.75
C ALA A 57 5.43 -1.13 -7.54
N LYS A 58 5.88 0.13 -7.42
CA LYS A 58 7.28 0.46 -7.09
C LYS A 58 7.68 0.04 -5.68
N LEU A 59 6.75 0.18 -4.74
CA LEU A 59 6.85 -0.38 -3.38
C LEU A 59 6.71 -1.91 -3.37
N LYS A 60 6.56 -2.56 -4.53
CA LYS A 60 6.41 -4.00 -4.74
C LYS A 60 5.26 -4.64 -3.93
N VAL A 61 4.30 -3.83 -3.47
CA VAL A 61 3.18 -4.27 -2.62
C VAL A 61 2.51 -5.47 -3.26
N ASN A 62 2.17 -6.48 -2.45
CA ASN A 62 1.56 -7.71 -2.92
C ASN A 62 0.39 -7.41 -3.88
N HIS A 63 0.41 -8.04 -5.07
CA HIS A 63 -0.57 -7.82 -6.13
C HIS A 63 -2.03 -8.03 -5.69
N ALA A 64 -2.30 -8.93 -4.74
CA ALA A 64 -3.65 -9.14 -4.21
C ALA A 64 -4.16 -7.91 -3.47
N ILE A 65 -3.29 -7.25 -2.70
CA ILE A 65 -3.60 -6.01 -1.98
C ILE A 65 -3.81 -4.87 -2.97
N VAL A 66 -2.91 -4.72 -3.95
CA VAL A 66 -3.05 -3.72 -5.03
C VAL A 66 -4.37 -3.89 -5.76
N ARG A 67 -4.70 -5.11 -6.19
CA ARG A 67 -5.98 -5.39 -6.87
C ARG A 67 -7.17 -5.03 -5.99
N HIS A 68 -7.17 -5.42 -4.71
CA HIS A 68 -8.26 -5.11 -3.79
C HIS A 68 -8.45 -3.59 -3.64
N LEU A 69 -7.37 -2.85 -3.41
CA LEU A 69 -7.40 -1.39 -3.29
C LEU A 69 -7.88 -0.71 -4.57
N MET A 70 -7.39 -1.14 -5.74
CA MET A 70 -7.79 -0.57 -7.03
C MET A 70 -9.23 -0.91 -7.45
N GLN A 71 -9.78 -2.02 -6.96
CA GLN A 71 -11.20 -2.35 -7.14
C GLN A 71 -12.10 -1.50 -6.25
N LYS A 72 -11.69 -1.27 -5.00
CA LYS A 72 -12.49 -0.49 -4.04
C LYS A 72 -12.38 1.00 -4.29
N LYS A 73 -11.19 1.49 -4.67
CA LYS A 73 -10.85 2.91 -4.76
C LYS A 73 -11.33 3.71 -3.54
N ASP A 74 -11.27 3.10 -2.34
CA ASP A 74 -11.58 3.76 -1.07
C ASP A 74 -10.30 4.35 -0.49
N VAL A 75 -10.28 5.68 -0.36
CA VAL A 75 -9.14 6.45 0.16
C VAL A 75 -8.86 6.10 1.63
N ARG A 76 -9.88 5.79 2.42
CA ARG A 76 -9.72 5.41 3.84
C ARG A 76 -9.01 4.08 3.96
N LEU A 77 -9.42 3.10 3.16
CA LEU A 77 -8.77 1.79 3.11
C LEU A 77 -7.30 1.90 2.69
N LEU A 78 -7.00 2.73 1.69
CA LEU A 78 -5.61 3.02 1.30
C LEU A 78 -4.82 3.66 2.45
N ALA A 79 -5.41 4.61 3.18
CA ALA A 79 -4.78 5.28 4.31
C ALA A 79 -4.49 4.31 5.47
N GLU A 80 -5.39 3.37 5.76
CA GLU A 80 -5.19 2.32 6.78
C GLU A 80 -3.98 1.45 6.42
N HIS A 81 -3.92 0.95 5.20
CA HIS A 81 -2.78 0.17 4.71
C HIS A 81 -1.47 0.97 4.75
N LEU A 82 -1.49 2.23 4.34
CA LEU A 82 -0.32 3.11 4.40
C LEU A 82 0.19 3.31 5.83
N ASN A 83 -0.71 3.54 6.79
CA ASN A 83 -0.34 3.70 8.20
C ASN A 83 0.34 2.44 8.74
N ASP A 84 -0.16 1.26 8.38
CA ASP A 84 0.46 -0.02 8.77
C ASP A 84 1.84 -0.22 8.13
N TRP A 85 2.03 0.20 6.88
CA TRP A 85 3.33 0.15 6.22
C TRP A 85 4.33 1.14 6.84
N LEU A 86 3.90 2.36 7.16
CA LEU A 86 4.74 3.36 7.82
C LEU A 86 5.22 2.89 9.18
N LYS A 87 4.33 2.36 10.02
CA LYS A 87 4.67 1.81 11.36
C LYS A 87 5.67 0.65 11.33
N ARG A 88 5.77 -0.04 10.20
CA ARG A 88 6.70 -1.17 10.01
C ARG A 88 8.03 -0.73 9.41
N ALA A 89 8.06 0.41 8.72
CA ALA A 89 9.24 0.98 8.09
C ALA A 89 10.07 1.83 9.07
N THR A 90 9.47 2.27 10.18
CA THR A 90 10.12 2.95 11.31
C THR A 90 10.40 1.99 12.45
#